data_AF-A0A5P0ZV64-F1
#
_entry.id   AF-A0A5P0ZV64-F1
#
_cell.length_a   1.000
_cell.length_b   1.000
_cell.length_c   1.000
_cell.angle_alpha   90.00
_cell.angle_beta   90.00
_cell.angle_gamma   90.00
#
_symmetry.space_group_name_H-M   'P 1'
#
loop_
_entity.id
_entity.type
_entity.pdbx_description
1 polymer ?
#
loop_
_entity_poly.entity_id
_entity_poly.type
_entity_poly.pdbx_seq_one_letter_code
_entity_poly.pdbx_strand_id
1 'polypeptide(L)'
;MRIGDKITGTISGVQSYGVFVKIDDTHQGLIHISELKHGFVSDLKDKYQVGDKVKVVVMGIDEYTGKISLSIRALHEEKIGRPILHKHFWTNYRDKIGYKTIAKHKKAWVDEAMARISDKKQKNSTFL
;
A
#
# COMPACT_ATOMS: atom_id res chain seq x y z
N MET A 1 32.00 -13.14 2.54
CA MET A 1 30.66 -12.64 2.15
C MET A 1 29.97 -12.11 3.39
N ARG A 2 29.25 -10.99 3.30
CA ARG A 2 28.53 -10.36 4.42
C ARG A 2 27.08 -10.08 4.03
N ILE A 3 26.23 -9.88 5.03
CA ILE A 3 24.83 -9.47 4.83
C ILE A 3 24.81 -8.08 4.19
N GLY A 4 23.99 -7.90 3.16
CA GLY A 4 23.87 -6.68 2.35
C GLY A 4 24.74 -6.66 1.08
N ASP A 5 25.68 -7.61 0.92
CA ASP A 5 26.52 -7.67 -0.26
C ASP A 5 25.69 -7.97 -1.53
N LYS A 6 26.01 -7.27 -2.63
CA LYS A 6 25.46 -7.52 -3.96
C LYS A 6 26.38 -8.47 -4.71
N ILE A 7 25.90 -9.67 -4.99
CA ILE A 7 26.68 -10.74 -5.62
C ILE A 7 25.98 -11.23 -6.89
N THR A 8 26.73 -11.92 -7.74
CA THR A 8 26.18 -12.59 -8.94
C THR A 8 26.34 -14.09 -8.75
N GLY A 9 25.27 -14.85 -9.01
CA GLY A 9 25.31 -16.30 -8.97
C GLY A 9 24.61 -16.92 -10.17
N THR A 10 24.71 -18.23 -10.29
CA THR A 10 24.10 -19.02 -11.37
C THR A 10 22.95 -19.83 -10.82
N ILE A 11 21.80 -19.79 -11.47
CA ILE A 11 20.62 -20.55 -11.04
C ILE A 11 20.91 -22.04 -11.19
N SER A 12 20.83 -22.78 -10.09
CA SER A 12 21.03 -24.24 -10.06
C SER A 12 19.72 -25.01 -10.10
N GLY A 13 18.61 -24.38 -9.70
CA GLY A 13 17.30 -25.02 -9.67
C GLY A 13 16.17 -24.04 -9.40
N VAL A 14 14.97 -24.38 -9.89
CA VAL A 14 13.75 -23.59 -9.68
C VAL A 14 12.67 -24.50 -9.12
N GLN A 15 12.10 -24.11 -7.99
CA GLN A 15 10.99 -24.80 -7.32
C GLN A 15 9.83 -23.82 -7.12
N SER A 16 8.64 -24.34 -6.76
CA SER A 16 7.43 -23.51 -6.61
C SER A 16 7.54 -22.46 -5.49
N TYR A 17 8.37 -22.71 -4.48
CA TYR A 17 8.57 -21.80 -3.36
C TYR A 17 9.80 -20.89 -3.50
N GLY A 18 10.65 -21.10 -4.50
CA GLY A 18 11.89 -20.33 -4.61
C GLY A 18 12.86 -20.79 -5.68
N VAL A 19 13.96 -20.04 -5.80
CA VAL A 19 15.02 -20.24 -6.79
C VAL A 19 16.34 -20.49 -6.07
N PHE A 20 17.01 -21.58 -6.42
CA PHE A 20 18.33 -21.94 -5.91
C PHE A 20 19.41 -21.32 -6.78
N VAL A 21 20.39 -20.68 -6.15
CA VAL A 21 21.48 -19.97 -6.81
C VAL A 21 22.80 -20.47 -6.25
N LYS A 22 23.65 -21.00 -7.13
CA LYS A 22 25.05 -21.30 -6.82
C LYS A 22 25.87 -20.02 -6.92
N ILE A 23 26.51 -19.63 -5.82
CA ILE A 23 27.35 -18.43 -5.76
C ILE A 23 28.80 -18.84 -6.04
N ASP A 24 29.30 -19.78 -5.24
CA ASP A 24 30.65 -20.34 -5.32
C ASP A 24 30.58 -21.88 -5.36
N ASP A 25 31.73 -22.56 -5.36
CA ASP A 25 31.76 -24.03 -5.31
C ASP A 25 31.28 -24.61 -3.98
N THR A 26 31.40 -23.85 -2.89
CA THR A 26 31.01 -24.28 -1.54
C THR A 26 29.66 -23.71 -1.08
N HIS A 27 29.23 -22.60 -1.67
CA HIS A 27 28.10 -21.82 -1.17
C HIS A 27 26.90 -21.87 -2.10
N GLN A 28 25.75 -22.28 -1.55
CA GLN A 28 24.45 -22.23 -2.22
C GLN A 28 23.50 -21.33 -1.46
N GLY A 29 22.77 -20.50 -2.22
CA GLY A 29 21.74 -19.64 -1.68
C GLY A 29 20.35 -19.99 -2.21
N LEU A 30 19.33 -19.62 -1.44
CA LEU A 30 17.93 -19.73 -1.80
C LEU A 30 17.32 -18.33 -1.85
N ILE A 31 16.62 -18.02 -2.94
CA ILE A 31 15.74 -16.87 -3.05
C ILE A 31 14.31 -17.36 -2.83
N HIS A 32 13.69 -16.93 -1.74
CA HIS A 32 12.29 -17.26 -1.48
C HIS A 32 11.36 -16.52 -2.47
N ILE A 33 10.19 -17.07 -2.78
CA ILE A 33 9.24 -16.48 -3.75
C ILE A 33 8.87 -15.02 -3.44
N SER A 34 8.75 -14.68 -2.15
CA SER A 34 8.47 -13.31 -1.69
C SER A 34 9.62 -12.32 -1.93
N GLU A 35 10.84 -12.83 -2.13
CA GLU A 35 12.05 -12.04 -2.32
C GLU A 35 12.48 -11.93 -3.80
N LEU A 36 11.68 -12.45 -4.72
CA LEU A 36 11.95 -12.34 -6.16
C LEU A 36 11.46 -11.02 -6.75
N LYS A 37 10.29 -10.53 -6.33
CA LYS A 37 9.74 -9.24 -6.77
C LYS A 37 8.70 -8.72 -5.77
N HIS A 38 8.36 -7.44 -5.91
CA HIS A 38 7.19 -6.88 -5.25
C HIS A 38 5.90 -7.37 -5.97
N GLY A 39 4.95 -7.90 -5.20
CA GLY A 39 3.64 -8.35 -5.71
C GLY A 39 3.56 -9.84 -6.09
N PHE A 40 2.41 -10.25 -6.65
CA PHE A 40 2.11 -11.66 -6.92
C PHE A 40 2.94 -12.25 -8.07
N VAL A 41 3.57 -13.40 -7.84
CA VAL A 41 4.31 -14.18 -8.86
C VAL A 41 3.43 -15.39 -9.24
N SER A 42 3.00 -15.48 -10.50
CA SER A 42 2.23 -16.63 -10.99
C SER A 42 3.14 -17.82 -11.32
N ASP A 43 4.15 -17.59 -12.16
CA ASP A 43 4.95 -18.68 -12.73
C ASP A 43 6.45 -18.37 -12.65
N LEU A 44 7.16 -19.14 -11.84
CA LEU A 44 8.60 -19.02 -11.64
C LEU A 44 9.41 -19.61 -12.78
N LYS A 45 8.94 -20.73 -13.33
CA LYS A 45 9.66 -21.51 -14.35
C LYS A 45 9.83 -20.75 -15.68
N ASP A 46 8.87 -19.89 -16.01
CA ASP A 46 8.96 -19.09 -17.25
C ASP A 46 9.93 -17.91 -17.12
N LYS A 47 10.15 -17.43 -15.89
CA LYS A 47 11.00 -16.25 -15.60
C LYS A 47 12.44 -16.58 -15.28
N TYR A 48 12.69 -17.77 -14.74
CA TYR A 48 13.99 -18.18 -14.24
C TYR A 48 14.33 -19.55 -14.81
N GLN A 49 15.47 -19.65 -15.50
CA GLN A 49 15.95 -20.90 -16.06
C GLN A 49 17.24 -21.34 -15.37
N VAL A 50 17.43 -22.65 -15.28
CA VAL A 50 18.66 -23.23 -14.73
C VAL A 50 19.81 -22.90 -15.67
N GLY A 51 20.93 -22.43 -15.11
CA GLY A 51 22.10 -21.97 -15.85
C GLY A 51 22.17 -20.45 -16.06
N ASP A 52 21.09 -19.72 -15.83
CA ASP A 52 21.09 -18.26 -15.97
C ASP A 52 21.88 -17.59 -14.85
N LYS A 53 22.56 -16.48 -15.19
CA LYS A 53 23.23 -15.62 -14.20
C LYS A 53 22.25 -14.59 -13.65
N VAL A 54 22.23 -14.45 -12.33
CA VAL A 54 21.35 -13.52 -11.62
C VAL A 54 22.13 -12.73 -10.58
N LYS A 55 21.82 -11.44 -10.46
CA LYS A 55 22.32 -10.60 -9.38
C LYS A 55 21.37 -10.70 -8.19
N VAL A 56 21.92 -10.76 -6.99
CA VAL A 56 21.16 -10.92 -5.74
C VAL A 56 21.83 -10.16 -4.60
N VAL A 57 21.06 -9.86 -3.55
CA VAL A 57 21.55 -9.32 -2.27
C VAL A 57 21.52 -10.42 -1.22
N VAL A 58 22.57 -10.50 -0.40
CA VAL A 58 22.63 -11.39 0.75
C VAL A 58 21.75 -10.85 1.88
N MET A 59 20.71 -11.58 2.26
CA MET A 59 19.81 -11.20 3.35
C MET A 59 20.20 -11.83 4.68
N GLY A 60 20.79 -13.02 4.65
CA GLY A 60 21.18 -13.76 5.84
C GLY A 60 22.11 -14.91 5.50
N ILE A 61 22.98 -15.25 6.43
CA ILE A 61 23.95 -16.34 6.31
C ILE A 61 23.76 -17.23 7.53
N ASP A 62 23.50 -18.52 7.30
CA ASP A 62 23.52 -19.54 8.35
C ASP A 62 24.91 -20.21 8.33
N GLU A 63 25.73 -19.88 9.33
CA GLU A 63 27.10 -20.36 9.45
C GLU A 63 27.18 -21.86 9.80
N TYR A 64 26.11 -22.43 10.38
CA TYR A 64 26.10 -23.84 10.78
C TYR A 64 25.78 -24.75 9.59
N THR A 65 24.82 -24.34 8.75
CA THR A 65 24.37 -25.14 7.60
C THR A 65 24.99 -24.71 6.27
N GLY A 66 25.66 -23.55 6.23
CA GLY A 66 26.22 -22.96 5.02
C GLY A 66 25.16 -22.41 4.04
N LYS A 67 23.89 -22.35 4.47
CA LYS A 67 22.78 -21.86 3.65
C LYS A 67 22.71 -20.34 3.68
N ILE A 68 22.44 -19.75 2.52
CA ILE A 68 22.37 -18.30 2.37
C ILE A 68 20.98 -17.89 1.89
N SER A 69 20.37 -16.94 2.58
CA SER A 69 19.11 -16.33 2.15
C SER A 69 19.42 -15.16 1.23
N LEU A 70 18.82 -15.17 0.04
CA LEU A 70 19.07 -14.18 -1.02
C LEU A 70 17.80 -13.42 -1.39
N SER A 71 17.95 -12.20 -1.90
CA SER A 71 16.84 -11.38 -2.41
C SER A 71 17.21 -10.69 -3.71
N ILE A 72 16.33 -10.79 -4.72
CA ILE A 72 16.37 -9.97 -5.94
C ILE A 72 15.58 -8.68 -5.70
N ARG A 73 14.51 -8.76 -4.92
CA ARG A 73 13.64 -7.63 -4.56
C ARG A 73 14.45 -6.48 -3.98
N ALA A 74 15.40 -6.77 -3.08
CA ALA A 74 16.26 -5.78 -2.44
C ALA A 74 17.23 -5.06 -3.41
N LEU A 75 17.42 -5.53 -4.64
CA LEU A 75 18.20 -4.80 -5.65
C LEU A 75 17.46 -3.60 -6.23
N HIS A 76 16.13 -3.68 -6.25
CA HIS A 76 15.29 -2.66 -6.83
C HIS A 76 14.78 -1.76 -5.71
N GLU A 77 15.13 -0.48 -5.78
CA GLU A 77 14.50 0.52 -4.92
C GLU A 77 13.01 0.61 -5.27
N GLU A 78 12.17 0.35 -4.29
CA GLU A 78 10.74 0.55 -4.44
C GLU A 78 10.49 2.04 -4.62
N LYS A 79 10.08 2.46 -5.82
CA LYS A 79 9.47 3.77 -5.99
C LYS A 79 8.11 3.69 -5.32
N ILE A 80 8.05 3.98 -4.02
CA ILE A 80 6.78 4.24 -3.32
C ILE A 80 6.09 5.31 -4.17
N GLY A 81 5.06 4.91 -4.91
CA GLY A 81 4.26 5.84 -5.68
C GLY A 81 3.83 6.96 -4.74
N ARG A 82 3.74 8.21 -5.25
CA ARG A 82 3.21 9.32 -4.44
C ARG A 82 1.93 8.80 -3.76
N PRO A 83 1.78 8.94 -2.43
CA PRO A 83 0.59 8.46 -1.77
C PRO A 83 -0.62 9.00 -2.53
N ILE A 84 -1.61 8.16 -2.77
CA ILE A 84 -2.78 8.54 -3.56
C ILE A 84 -3.53 9.60 -2.73
N LEU A 85 -3.20 10.89 -2.92
CA LEU A 85 -3.78 12.02 -2.19
C LEU A 85 -5.18 12.37 -2.72
N HIS A 86 -5.95 11.39 -3.19
CA HIS A 86 -7.35 11.62 -3.52
C HIS A 86 -8.12 11.72 -2.21
N LYS A 87 -8.04 12.89 -1.57
CA LYS A 87 -8.95 13.29 -0.51
C LYS A 87 -10.35 13.27 -1.12
N HIS A 88 -11.15 12.29 -0.74
CA HIS A 88 -12.57 12.28 -1.08
C HIS A 88 -13.24 13.39 -0.28
N PHE A 89 -13.31 14.59 -0.85
CA PHE A 89 -14.12 15.65 -0.28
C PHE A 89 -15.58 15.22 -0.41
N TRP A 90 -16.30 15.13 0.72
CA TRP A 90 -17.77 14.96 0.71
C TRP A 90 -18.44 16.07 -0.11
N THR A 91 -17.80 17.22 -0.21
CA THR A 91 -18.22 18.34 -1.06
C THR A 91 -17.51 18.32 -2.41
N ASN A 92 -18.28 18.52 -3.48
CA ASN A 92 -17.70 18.84 -4.78
C ASN A 92 -17.13 20.26 -4.73
N TYR A 93 -15.81 20.41 -4.71
CA TYR A 93 -15.14 21.72 -4.66
C TYR A 93 -15.44 22.61 -5.88
N ARG A 94 -15.90 22.02 -7.00
CA ARG A 94 -16.35 22.76 -8.18
C ARG A 94 -17.69 23.47 -7.93
N ASP A 95 -18.50 22.92 -7.05
CA ASP A 95 -19.80 23.48 -6.70
C ASP A 95 -19.62 24.55 -5.62
N LYS A 96 -19.54 25.82 -6.04
CA LYS A 96 -19.57 26.99 -5.13
C LYS A 96 -21.00 27.27 -4.64
N ILE A 97 -21.69 26.25 -4.13
CA ILE A 97 -23.07 26.36 -3.62
C ILE A 97 -23.08 27.21 -2.34
N GLY A 98 -22.01 27.17 -1.54
CA GLY A 98 -21.83 28.01 -0.35
C GLY A 98 -23.07 28.01 0.55
N TYR A 99 -23.51 29.20 0.97
CA TYR A 99 -24.72 29.39 1.79
C TYR A 99 -26.00 29.63 0.95
N LYS A 100 -25.98 29.42 -0.38
CA LYS A 100 -27.13 29.74 -1.25
C LYS A 100 -28.38 28.93 -0.90
N THR A 101 -28.22 27.64 -0.58
CA THR A 101 -29.33 26.76 -0.16
C THR A 101 -29.94 27.22 1.15
N ILE A 102 -29.12 27.61 2.12
CA ILE A 102 -29.56 28.17 3.40
C ILE A 102 -30.27 29.50 3.16
N ALA A 103 -29.72 30.39 2.34
CA ALA A 103 -30.33 31.68 2.02
C ALA A 103 -31.73 31.52 1.39
N LYS A 104 -31.93 30.52 0.53
CA LYS A 104 -33.24 30.23 -0.10
C LYS A 104 -34.31 29.84 0.93
N HIS A 105 -33.96 29.05 1.95
CA HIS A 105 -34.91 28.54 2.94
C HIS A 105 -34.98 29.39 4.22
N LYS A 106 -33.99 30.27 4.44
CA LYS A 106 -33.85 31.10 5.64
C LYS A 106 -35.13 31.85 5.99
N LYS A 107 -35.81 32.42 4.99
CA LYS A 107 -37.03 33.19 5.21
C LYS A 107 -38.15 32.31 5.80
N ALA A 108 -38.43 31.17 5.19
CA ALA A 108 -39.46 30.24 5.66
C ALA A 108 -39.17 29.76 7.09
N TRP A 109 -37.91 29.45 7.42
CA TRP A 109 -37.53 29.04 8.77
C TRP A 109 -37.68 30.15 9.80
N VAL A 110 -37.37 31.40 9.44
CA VAL A 110 -37.57 32.56 10.32
C VAL A 110 -39.06 32.79 10.56
N ASP A 111 -39.88 32.73 9.51
CA ASP A 111 -41.33 32.92 9.61
C ASP A 111 -41.97 31.83 10.48
N GLU A 112 -41.59 30.56 10.29
CA GLU A 112 -42.03 29.44 11.13
C GLU A 112 -41.59 29.61 12.59
N ALA A 113 -40.34 30.00 12.82
CA ALA A 113 -39.81 30.22 14.17
C ALA A 113 -40.55 31.35 14.89
N MET A 114 -40.83 32.46 14.19
CA MET A 114 -41.59 33.59 14.74
C MET A 114 -43.02 33.19 15.08
N ALA A 115 -43.69 32.39 14.23
CA ALA A 115 -45.02 31.87 14.52
C ALA A 115 -45.02 31.00 15.79
N ARG A 116 -44.04 30.08 15.93
CA ARG A 116 -43.91 29.22 17.12
C ARG A 116 -43.65 30.01 18.40
N ILE A 117 -42.86 31.10 18.34
CA ILE A 117 -42.62 31.99 19.48
C ILE A 117 -43.92 32.71 19.88
N SER A 118 -44.68 33.19 18.89
CA SER A 118 -45.97 33.86 19.11
C SER A 118 -46.99 32.93 19.78
N ASP A 119 -47.17 31.71 19.26
CA ASP A 119 -48.08 30.71 19.82
C ASP A 119 -47.72 30.33 21.26
N LYS A 120 -46.42 30.20 21.55
CA LYS A 120 -45.93 29.93 22.90
C LYS A 120 -46.23 31.09 23.86
N LYS A 121 -46.11 32.34 23.39
CA LYS A 121 -46.45 33.54 24.18
C LYS A 121 -47.94 33.63 24.47
N GLN A 122 -48.80 33.31 23.50
CA GLN A 122 -50.25 33.28 23.69
C GLN A 122 -50.65 32.22 24.72
N LYS A 123 -50.16 30.98 24.58
CA LYS A 123 -50.43 29.92 25.55
C LYS A 123 -50.02 30.34 26.96
N ASN A 124 -48.82 30.88 27.14
CA ASN A 124 -48.34 31.32 28.45
C ASN A 124 -49.14 32.51 29.03
N SER A 125 -49.78 33.33 28.20
CA SER A 125 -50.64 34.44 28.66
C SER A 125 -52.05 33.98 29.04
N THR A 126 -52.53 32.83 28.52
CA THR A 126 -53.84 32.25 28.86
C THR A 126 -53.80 31.43 30.15
N PHE A 127 -52.61 31.05 30.63
CA PHE A 127 -52.40 30.33 31.88
C PHE A 127 -52.10 31.23 33.11
N LEU A 128 -52.25 32.55 32.96
CA LEU A 128 -52.22 33.57 34.03
C LEU A 128 -53.60 34.20 34.16
#